data_AF-A0A1E4CX06-F1
#
_entry.id   AF-A0A1E4CX06-F1
#
_cell.length_a   1.000
_cell.length_b   1.000
_cell.length_c   1.000
_cell.angle_alpha   90.00
_cell.angle_beta   90.00
_cell.angle_gamma   90.00
#
_symmetry.space_group_name_H-M   'P 1'
#
loop_
_entity.id
_entity.type
_entity.pdbx_description
1 polymer ?
#
loop_
_entity_poly.entity_id
_entity_poly.type
_entity_poly.pdbx_seq_one_letter_code
_entity_poly.pdbx_strand_id
1 'polypeptide(L)'
;MRKALGKVVLAAGIAFAAATSMASAQQSGFDARQFFDQLQKTGASLPAAFDAQKFFDDLQKQGASSRTFSPQQFFDELQKTGARLPAAFDAEKFFNDLQKTGAKVPPMVKMN
;
A
#
# COMPACT_ATOMS: atom_id res chain seq x y z
N MET A 1 49.47 -16.36 -19.34
CA MET A 1 48.71 -16.15 -20.60
C MET A 1 47.32 -16.75 -20.43
N ARG A 2 46.26 -15.99 -20.79
CA ARG A 2 44.92 -16.43 -21.25
C ARG A 2 44.02 -17.14 -20.20
N LYS A 3 42.93 -16.49 -19.73
CA LYS A 3 41.53 -16.53 -20.27
C LYS A 3 40.86 -17.89 -19.95
N ALA A 4 39.61 -18.02 -19.49
CA ALA A 4 38.46 -17.12 -19.42
C ALA A 4 37.41 -17.69 -18.43
N LEU A 5 36.58 -16.76 -17.95
CA LEU A 5 35.41 -16.94 -17.10
C LEU A 5 34.34 -17.86 -17.73
N GLY A 6 33.89 -18.86 -16.96
CA GLY A 6 32.61 -19.53 -17.18
C GLY A 6 31.48 -18.70 -16.57
N LYS A 7 30.55 -18.27 -17.42
CA LYS A 7 29.39 -17.44 -17.07
C LYS A 7 28.39 -18.25 -16.24
N VAL A 8 28.19 -17.88 -14.97
CA VAL A 8 26.98 -18.23 -14.22
C VAL A 8 26.01 -17.06 -14.40
N VAL A 9 25.05 -17.22 -15.30
CA VAL A 9 23.92 -16.29 -15.42
C VAL A 9 22.89 -16.75 -14.39
N LEU A 10 22.96 -16.14 -13.21
CA LEU A 10 21.98 -16.26 -12.15
C LEU A 10 20.86 -15.27 -12.48
N ALA A 11 19.80 -15.77 -13.11
CA ALA A 11 18.56 -15.02 -13.30
C ALA A 11 17.78 -15.00 -11.97
N ALA A 12 18.12 -14.04 -11.12
CA ALA A 12 17.35 -13.64 -9.95
C ALA A 12 17.27 -12.10 -9.93
N GLY A 13 16.49 -11.53 -10.85
CA GLY A 13 15.92 -10.20 -10.65
C GLY A 13 14.66 -10.37 -9.80
N ILE A 14 14.36 -9.60 -8.78
CA ILE A 14 14.77 -8.23 -8.47
C ILE A 14 14.83 -8.14 -6.93
N ALA A 15 16.03 -8.02 -6.36
CA ALA A 15 16.21 -7.55 -5.00
C ALA A 15 16.36 -6.02 -5.06
N PHE A 16 15.26 -5.30 -4.82
CA PHE A 16 15.34 -3.85 -4.65
C PHE A 16 15.73 -3.57 -3.20
N ALA A 17 17.02 -3.32 -3.01
CA ALA A 17 17.57 -2.76 -1.78
C ALA A 17 17.22 -1.26 -1.70
N ALA A 18 16.47 -0.85 -0.68
CA ALA A 18 16.60 0.45 -0.02
C ALA A 18 15.60 0.59 1.14
N ALA A 19 15.99 1.38 2.15
CA ALA A 19 15.22 1.85 3.30
C ALA A 19 15.15 0.95 4.54
N THR A 20 16.32 0.73 5.16
CA THR A 20 16.45 0.74 6.63
C THR A 20 16.26 2.16 7.14
N SER A 21 15.01 2.58 7.37
CA SER A 21 14.63 3.59 8.36
C SER A 21 13.13 3.87 8.22
N MET A 22 12.47 4.15 9.35
CA MET A 22 11.05 4.50 9.46
C MET A 22 10.11 3.30 9.62
N ALA A 23 10.36 2.56 10.69
CA ALA A 23 9.26 2.14 11.55
C ALA A 23 8.64 3.42 12.15
N SER A 24 7.48 3.87 11.66
CA SER A 24 6.54 4.72 12.41
C SER A 24 5.25 4.98 11.62
N ALA A 25 4.55 3.90 11.24
CA ALA A 25 3.09 3.93 11.13
C ALA A 25 2.44 3.25 12.35
N GLN A 26 3.13 3.24 13.49
CA GLN A 26 2.64 2.71 14.75
C GLN A 26 1.81 3.79 15.47
N GLN A 27 0.68 4.21 14.89
CA GLN A 27 -0.27 5.05 15.64
C GLN A 27 -1.55 4.31 16.01
N SER A 28 -1.81 3.09 15.51
CA SER A 28 -3.00 2.30 15.93
C SER A 28 -2.91 0.76 15.72
N GLY A 29 -1.73 0.21 15.40
CA GLY A 29 -1.61 -1.18 14.94
C GLY A 29 -2.13 -1.40 13.53
N PHE A 30 -2.20 -0.32 12.74
CA PHE A 30 -2.50 -0.35 11.31
C PHE A 30 -1.20 -0.40 10.53
N ASP A 31 -1.03 -1.45 9.71
CA ASP A 31 0.19 -1.67 8.94
C ASP A 31 -0.02 -1.26 7.47
N ALA A 32 0.37 -0.01 7.16
CA ALA A 32 0.20 0.56 5.83
C ALA A 32 0.86 -0.30 4.74
N ARG A 33 2.02 -0.90 5.03
CA ARG A 33 2.71 -1.78 4.07
C ARG A 33 1.90 -3.03 3.75
N GLN A 34 1.36 -3.72 4.76
CA GLN A 34 0.52 -4.90 4.55
C GLN A 34 -0.76 -4.54 3.79
N PHE A 35 -1.34 -3.37 4.08
CA PHE A 35 -2.50 -2.86 3.37
C PHE A 35 -2.23 -2.74 1.86
N PHE A 36 -1.14 -2.04 1.49
CA PHE A 36 -0.82 -1.84 0.07
C PHE A 36 -0.33 -3.12 -0.62
N ASP A 37 0.34 -4.02 0.09
CA ASP A 37 0.71 -5.35 -0.42
C ASP A 37 -0.55 -6.17 -0.77
N GLN A 38 -1.53 -6.21 0.13
CA GLN A 38 -2.85 -6.82 -0.15
C GLN A 38 -3.56 -6.12 -1.29
N LEU A 39 -3.48 -4.79 -1.35
CA LEU A 39 -4.11 -4.02 -2.42
C LEU A 39 -3.51 -4.40 -3.78
N GLN A 40 -2.19 -4.50 -3.88
CA GLN A 40 -1.52 -4.94 -5.10
C GLN A 40 -1.88 -6.39 -5.48
N LYS A 41 -2.08 -7.28 -4.49
CA LYS A 41 -2.58 -8.65 -4.73
C LYS A 41 -3.98 -8.70 -5.33
N THR A 42 -4.81 -7.68 -5.10
CA THR A 42 -6.13 -7.56 -5.77
C THR A 42 -6.05 -7.06 -7.22
N GLY A 43 -4.85 -6.75 -7.72
CA GLY A 43 -4.63 -6.22 -9.05
C GLY A 43 -4.54 -4.70 -9.12
N ALA A 44 -4.49 -4.02 -7.97
CA ALA A 44 -4.19 -2.60 -7.95
C ALA A 44 -2.72 -2.34 -8.31
N SER A 45 -2.48 -1.24 -9.00
CA SER A 45 -1.15 -0.77 -9.37
C SER A 45 -0.89 0.57 -8.71
N LEU A 46 0.18 0.65 -7.93
CA LEU A 46 0.60 1.88 -7.26
C LEU A 46 1.78 2.50 -8.02
N PRO A 47 1.90 3.84 -8.05
CA PRO A 47 3.08 4.50 -8.60
C PRO A 47 4.37 4.01 -7.92
N ALA A 48 5.48 3.94 -8.67
CA ALA A 48 6.77 3.55 -8.09
C ALA A 48 7.27 4.52 -7.00
N ALA A 49 6.85 5.79 -7.08
CA ALA A 49 7.12 6.82 -6.07
C ALA A 49 5.99 6.95 -5.03
N PHE A 50 5.04 6.02 -4.99
CA PHE A 50 3.93 6.08 -4.06
C PHE A 50 4.41 5.78 -2.64
N ASP A 51 4.23 6.76 -1.76
CA ASP A 51 4.55 6.62 -0.36
C ASP A 51 3.27 6.36 0.43
N ALA A 52 3.10 5.08 0.78
CA ALA A 52 2.02 4.58 1.62
C ALA A 52 1.85 5.39 2.91
N GLN A 53 2.95 5.69 3.58
CA GLN A 53 2.92 6.35 4.87
C GLN A 53 2.52 7.81 4.71
N LYS A 54 3.08 8.48 3.70
CA LYS A 54 2.72 9.87 3.37
C LYS A 54 1.25 9.99 2.96
N PHE A 55 0.70 9.02 2.23
CA PHE A 55 -0.71 9.01 1.86
C PHE A 55 -1.62 8.91 3.09
N PHE A 56 -1.33 8.00 4.03
CA PHE A 56 -2.10 7.90 5.27
C PHE A 56 -1.94 9.12 6.16
N ASP A 57 -0.74 9.69 6.26
CA ASP A 57 -0.51 10.94 6.99
C ASP A 57 -1.30 12.11 6.36
N ASP A 58 -1.33 12.22 5.03
CA ASP A 58 -2.11 13.24 4.32
C ASP A 58 -3.61 13.04 4.58
N LEU A 59 -4.12 11.81 4.45
CA LEU A 59 -5.51 11.50 4.79
C LEU A 59 -5.84 11.75 6.27
N GLN A 60 -4.93 11.46 7.19
CA GLN A 60 -5.10 11.81 8.60
C GLN A 60 -5.18 13.31 8.80
N LYS A 61 -4.35 14.09 8.09
CA LYS A 61 -4.38 15.55 8.13
C LYS A 61 -5.66 16.12 7.51
N GLN A 62 -6.12 15.56 6.38
CA GLN A 62 -7.41 15.91 5.77
C GLN A 62 -8.59 15.52 6.67
N GLY A 63 -8.48 14.40 7.40
CA GLY A 63 -9.50 13.88 8.32
C GLY A 63 -9.38 14.39 9.77
N ALA A 64 -8.34 15.18 10.10
CA ALA A 64 -7.95 15.57 11.46
C ALA A 64 -8.99 16.40 12.23
N SER A 65 -10.12 16.75 11.60
CA SER A 65 -11.21 17.51 12.21
C SER A 65 -12.54 16.74 12.33
N SER A 66 -12.52 15.41 12.46
CA SER A 66 -13.72 14.52 12.61
C SER A 66 -14.31 13.98 11.31
N ARG A 67 -13.56 13.96 10.21
CA ARG A 67 -14.07 13.42 8.94
C ARG A 67 -13.57 11.99 8.74
N THR A 68 -14.45 11.02 8.96
CA THR A 68 -14.21 9.65 8.54
C THR A 68 -14.45 9.51 7.05
N PHE A 69 -13.54 8.85 6.34
CA PHE A 69 -13.66 8.53 4.92
C PHE A 69 -14.46 7.24 4.75
N SER A 70 -15.33 7.22 3.74
CA SER A 70 -15.89 5.96 3.26
C SER A 70 -14.81 5.17 2.51
N PRO A 71 -14.92 3.84 2.44
CA PRO A 71 -14.05 3.00 1.61
C PRO A 71 -13.81 3.56 0.21
N GLN A 72 -14.88 3.95 -0.47
CA GLN A 72 -14.80 4.53 -1.82
C GLN A 72 -14.02 5.85 -1.85
N GLN A 73 -14.24 6.75 -0.88
CA GLN A 73 -13.53 8.03 -0.80
C GLN A 73 -12.03 7.85 -0.58
N PHE A 74 -11.66 6.87 0.26
CA PHE A 74 -10.25 6.52 0.46
C PHE A 74 -9.58 6.11 -0.84
N PHE A 75 -10.25 5.25 -1.62
CA PHE A 75 -9.73 4.77 -2.89
C PHE A 75 -9.76 5.82 -4.00
N ASP A 76 -10.73 6.73 -3.97
CA ASP A 76 -10.77 7.89 -4.86
C ASP A 76 -9.57 8.82 -4.63
N GLU A 77 -9.27 9.15 -3.37
CA GLU A 77 -8.04 9.86 -2.99
C GLU A 77 -6.78 9.09 -3.41
N LEU A 78 -6.79 7.78 -3.24
CA LEU A 78 -5.67 6.94 -3.67
C LEU A 78 -5.47 7.03 -5.19
N GLN A 79 -6.54 6.99 -5.99
CA GLN A 79 -6.45 7.15 -7.44
C GLN A 79 -5.95 8.55 -7.85
N LYS A 80 -6.27 9.60 -7.08
CA LYS A 80 -5.74 10.95 -7.30
C LYS A 80 -4.22 11.03 -7.12
N THR A 81 -3.63 10.18 -6.27
CA THR A 81 -2.16 10.07 -6.17
C THR A 81 -1.51 9.33 -7.34
N GLY A 82 -2.31 8.81 -8.28
CA GLY A 82 -1.85 8.06 -9.45
C GLY A 82 -1.97 6.55 -9.32
N ALA A 83 -2.61 6.05 -8.25
CA ALA A 83 -2.94 4.63 -8.16
C ALA A 83 -3.98 4.25 -9.20
N ARG A 84 -3.86 3.02 -9.71
CA ARG A 84 -4.81 2.41 -10.63
C ARG A 84 -5.45 1.21 -9.96
N LEU A 85 -6.76 1.27 -9.80
CA LEU A 85 -7.55 0.17 -9.27
C LEU A 85 -8.18 -0.62 -10.43
N PRO A 86 -8.39 -1.93 -10.28
CA PRO A 86 -9.13 -2.71 -11.25
C PRO A 86 -10.55 -2.15 -11.46
N ALA A 87 -11.13 -2.29 -12.65
CA ALA A 87 -12.49 -1.82 -12.92
C ALA A 87 -13.57 -2.52 -12.06
N ALA A 88 -13.30 -3.77 -11.64
CA ALA A 88 -14.15 -4.53 -10.72
C ALA A 88 -13.68 -4.43 -9.25
N PHE A 89 -12.83 -3.45 -8.93
CA PHE A 89 -12.34 -3.28 -7.58
C PHE A 89 -13.46 -2.77 -6.66
N ASP A 90 -13.70 -3.53 -5.60
CA ASP A 90 -14.69 -3.18 -4.58
C ASP A 90 -13.97 -2.74 -3.31
N ALA A 91 -14.06 -1.45 -3.05
CA ALA A 91 -13.48 -0.78 -1.90
C ALA A 91 -13.95 -1.40 -0.57
N GLU A 92 -15.25 -1.61 -0.41
CA GLU A 92 -15.83 -2.12 0.83
C GLU A 92 -15.42 -3.58 1.05
N LYS A 93 -15.51 -4.38 -0.01
CA LYS A 93 -15.07 -5.77 0.02
C LYS A 93 -13.60 -5.87 0.39
N PHE A 94 -12.75 -5.01 -0.16
CA PHE A 94 -11.33 -5.01 0.14
C PHE A 94 -11.05 -4.78 1.63
N PHE A 95 -11.63 -3.74 2.23
CA PHE A 95 -11.44 -3.48 3.66
C PHE A 95 -12.05 -4.60 4.54
N ASN A 96 -13.13 -5.23 4.10
CA ASN A 96 -13.74 -6.37 4.81
C ASN A 96 -12.82 -7.60 4.76
N ASP A 97 -12.24 -7.91 3.60
CA ASP A 97 -11.20 -8.94 3.47
C ASP A 97 -9.95 -8.59 4.29
N LEU A 98 -9.60 -7.31 4.41
CA LEU A 98 -8.50 -6.83 5.22
C LEU A 98 -8.73 -7.11 6.72
N GLN A 99 -9.93 -6.81 7.22
CA GLN A 99 -10.32 -7.16 8.60
C GLN A 99 -10.27 -8.67 8.85
N LYS A 100 -10.74 -9.47 7.87
CA LYS A 100 -10.74 -10.93 7.95
C LYS A 100 -9.34 -11.54 7.95
N THR A 101 -8.40 -10.92 7.24
CA THR A 101 -6.99 -11.34 7.22
C THR A 101 -6.22 -10.88 8.47
N GLY A 102 -6.87 -10.17 9.40
CA GLY A 102 -6.28 -9.67 10.63
C GLY A 102 -5.49 -8.37 10.45
N ALA A 103 -5.45 -7.83 9.23
CA ALA A 103 -4.92 -6.51 8.98
C ALA A 103 -5.94 -5.48 9.49
N LYS A 104 -5.46 -4.47 10.21
CA LYS A 104 -6.37 -3.42 10.68
C LYS A 104 -6.81 -2.53 9.53
N VAL A 105 -8.00 -1.98 9.66
CA VAL A 105 -8.49 -0.90 8.80
C VAL A 105 -7.91 0.42 9.33
N PRO A 106 -7.54 1.37 8.47
CA PRO A 106 -7.12 2.69 8.91
C PRO A 106 -8.24 3.31 9.75
N PRO A 107 -7.93 3.88 10.94
CA PRO A 107 -8.97 4.39 11.86
C PRO A 107 -9.79 5.56 11.29
N MET A 108 -9.29 6.19 10.22
CA MET A 108 -9.99 7.23 9.48
C MET A 108 -11.05 6.69 8.51
N VAL A 109 -11.02 5.39 8.17
CA VAL A 109 -11.99 4.78 7.27
C VAL A 109 -13.11 4.17 8.09
N LYS A 110 -14.32 4.68 7.91
CA LYS A 110 -15.51 4.14 8.57
C LYS A 110 -16.19 3.14 7.65
N MET A 111 -16.19 1.88 8.07
CA MET A 111 -17.04 0.86 7.47
C MET A 111 -18.44 1.07 8.03
N ASN A 112 -19.40 1.33 7.15
CA ASN A 112 -20.78 1.65 7.52
C ASN A 112 -21.62 0.38 7.66
#